data_AF-C8X5U6-F1
#
_entry.id   AF-C8X5U6-F1
#
_cell.length_a   1.000
_cell.length_b   1.000
_cell.length_c   1.000
_cell.angle_alpha   90.00
_cell.angle_beta   90.00
_cell.angle_gamma   90.00
#
_symmetry.space_group_name_H-M   'P 1'
#
loop_
_entity.id
_entity.type
_entity.pdbx_description
1 polymer ?
#
loop_
_entity_poly.entity_id
_entity_poly.type
_entity_poly.pdbx_seq_one_letter_code
_entity_poly.pdbx_strand_id
1 'polypeptide(L)'
;MKKIFSLALLCALVCSTSAMAHDLNWDNLMMAAVKMQPHFDYEANVDSYMKIYRSDVWDRYKNDEFEIQDKRNETIKMMKDRFSSFSLDEEFTIYTSLKFGSYDFDKQVFPLNSFSANSYLVERRYNNWSFPKAYKVFFINPEKIGDINMEKDKAKNFLKKRKSSYGNVDRNVNAKIKFSVTDLKNGRNELEAKLEHVTIYSDDQMSKVIQKF
;
A
#
# COMPACT_ATOMS: atom_id res chain seq x y z
N MET A 1 -8.77 26.49 -60.49
CA MET A 1 -8.65 25.23 -59.74
C MET A 1 -7.91 25.50 -58.44
N LYS A 2 -8.62 25.67 -57.31
CA LYS A 2 -8.03 25.85 -55.98
C LYS A 2 -8.11 24.52 -55.24
N LYS A 3 -6.96 23.89 -54.95
CA LYS A 3 -6.87 22.68 -54.14
C LYS A 3 -6.93 23.10 -52.67
N ILE A 4 -8.01 22.77 -51.98
CA ILE A 4 -8.14 22.91 -50.53
C ILE A 4 -7.61 21.61 -49.92
N PHE A 5 -6.43 21.68 -49.30
CA PHE A 5 -5.93 20.65 -48.40
C PHE A 5 -6.65 20.81 -47.06
N SER A 6 -7.62 19.96 -46.76
CA SER A 6 -8.21 19.87 -45.42
C SER A 6 -7.41 18.88 -44.59
N LEU A 7 -6.73 19.46 -43.60
CA LEU A 7 -5.94 18.85 -42.54
C LEU A 7 -6.81 17.89 -41.71
N ALA A 8 -6.49 16.59 -41.72
CA ALA A 8 -7.12 15.61 -40.84
C ALA A 8 -6.61 15.81 -39.41
N LEU A 9 -7.50 16.25 -38.52
CA LEU A 9 -7.23 16.40 -37.09
C LEU A 9 -7.17 15.01 -36.45
N LEU A 10 -5.96 14.53 -36.16
CA LEU A 10 -5.72 13.30 -35.44
C LEU A 10 -6.00 13.53 -33.95
N CYS A 11 -7.24 13.27 -33.50
CA CYS A 11 -7.57 13.21 -32.08
C CYS A 11 -6.85 11.99 -31.46
N ALA A 12 -5.66 12.21 -30.90
CA ALA A 12 -5.05 11.26 -29.99
C ALA A 12 -5.91 11.19 -28.73
N LEU A 13 -6.76 10.15 -28.64
CA LEU A 13 -7.35 9.71 -27.39
C LEU A 13 -6.21 9.31 -26.47
N VAL A 14 -5.77 10.23 -25.62
CA VAL A 14 -4.98 9.90 -24.43
C VAL A 14 -5.94 9.11 -23.56
N CYS A 15 -5.96 7.79 -23.74
CA CYS A 15 -6.46 6.88 -22.73
C CYS A 15 -5.61 7.13 -21.50
N SER A 16 -6.11 7.94 -20.58
CA SER A 16 -5.59 8.01 -19.23
C SER A 16 -5.70 6.61 -18.65
N THR A 17 -4.64 5.83 -18.76
CA THR A 17 -4.49 4.62 -17.95
C THR A 17 -4.52 5.13 -16.52
N SER A 18 -5.66 5.00 -15.86
CA SER A 18 -5.73 5.13 -14.41
C SER A 18 -4.70 4.15 -13.89
N ALA A 19 -3.54 4.66 -13.44
CA ALA A 19 -2.50 3.84 -12.86
C ALA A 19 -3.17 2.99 -11.78
N MET A 20 -3.18 1.68 -12.00
CA MET A 20 -3.71 0.77 -10.99
C MET A 20 -2.77 0.89 -9.79
N ALA A 21 -3.35 1.08 -8.62
CA ALA A 21 -2.60 1.11 -7.38
C ALA A 21 -2.71 -0.26 -6.72
N HIS A 22 -1.61 -0.77 -6.18
CA HIS A 22 -1.60 -1.97 -5.36
C HIS A 22 -2.27 -1.68 -4.03
N ASP A 23 -3.17 -2.55 -3.57
CA ASP A 23 -3.59 -2.48 -2.17
C ASP A 23 -2.41 -2.86 -1.26
N LEU A 24 -2.27 -2.18 -0.11
CA LEU A 24 -1.38 -2.64 0.95
C LEU A 24 -1.95 -3.95 1.53
N ASN A 25 -1.39 -5.06 1.08
CA ASN A 25 -1.68 -6.39 1.62
C ASN A 25 -0.41 -7.24 1.58
N TRP A 26 -0.42 -8.38 2.30
CA TRP A 26 0.74 -9.26 2.40
C TRP A 26 1.23 -9.78 1.03
N ASP A 27 0.32 -10.10 0.10
CA ASP A 27 0.67 -10.67 -1.21
C ASP A 27 1.42 -9.65 -2.09
N ASN A 28 0.96 -8.41 -2.14
CA ASN A 28 1.59 -7.34 -2.92
C ASN A 28 2.96 -6.96 -2.33
N LEU A 29 3.07 -6.93 -1.00
CA LEU A 29 4.36 -6.69 -0.34
C LEU A 29 5.34 -7.84 -0.54
N MET A 30 4.87 -9.09 -0.55
CA MET A 30 5.70 -10.25 -0.90
C MET A 30 6.20 -10.14 -2.33
N MET A 31 5.33 -9.81 -3.30
CA MET A 31 5.74 -9.64 -4.70
C MET A 31 6.76 -8.52 -4.86
N ALA A 32 6.55 -7.37 -4.22
CA ALA A 32 7.51 -6.27 -4.21
C ALA A 32 8.86 -6.70 -3.63
N ALA A 33 8.85 -7.33 -2.44
CA ALA A 33 10.06 -7.77 -1.77
C ALA A 33 10.85 -8.82 -2.56
N VAL A 34 10.16 -9.75 -3.24
CA VAL A 34 10.80 -10.74 -4.11
C VAL A 34 11.37 -10.09 -5.36
N LYS A 35 10.63 -9.17 -6.00
CA LYS A 35 11.11 -8.48 -7.20
C LYS A 35 12.34 -7.61 -6.96
N MET A 36 12.50 -7.12 -5.73
CA MET A 36 13.68 -6.37 -5.28
C MET A 36 14.88 -7.25 -4.90
N GLN A 37 14.75 -8.58 -4.89
CA GLN A 37 15.85 -9.51 -4.57
C GLN A 37 16.52 -10.02 -5.86
N PRO A 38 17.79 -9.66 -6.14
CA PRO A 38 18.48 -10.09 -7.37
C PRO A 38 18.64 -11.61 -7.52
N HIS A 39 18.68 -12.33 -6.40
CA HIS A 39 18.93 -13.76 -6.34
C HIS A 39 17.87 -14.49 -5.50
N PHE A 40 16.59 -14.20 -5.74
CA PHE A 40 15.51 -14.93 -5.07
C PHE A 40 15.58 -16.43 -5.40
N ASP A 41 15.71 -17.25 -4.36
CA ASP A 41 15.78 -18.71 -4.47
C ASP A 41 14.37 -19.30 -4.63
N TYR A 42 13.96 -19.52 -5.88
CA TYR A 42 12.66 -20.12 -6.20
C TYR A 42 12.53 -21.54 -5.67
N GLU A 43 13.60 -22.34 -5.71
CA GLU A 43 13.58 -23.73 -5.26
C GLU A 43 13.39 -23.83 -3.75
N ALA A 44 14.04 -22.97 -2.97
CA ALA A 44 13.85 -22.93 -1.52
C ALA A 44 12.46 -22.44 -1.09
N ASN A 45 11.69 -21.82 -2.00
CA ASN A 45 10.40 -21.20 -1.68
C ASN A 45 9.19 -21.83 -2.40
N VAL A 46 9.40 -22.76 -3.34
CA VAL A 46 8.31 -23.35 -4.14
C VAL A 46 7.30 -24.09 -3.29
N ASP A 47 7.73 -24.89 -2.30
CA ASP A 47 6.82 -25.65 -1.45
C ASP A 47 5.90 -24.75 -0.63
N SER A 48 6.44 -23.65 -0.09
CA SER A 48 5.64 -22.64 0.62
C SER A 48 4.67 -21.95 -0.33
N TYR A 49 5.12 -21.61 -1.54
CA TYR A 49 4.25 -21.01 -2.56
C TYR A 49 3.11 -21.95 -2.95
N MET A 50 3.39 -23.24 -3.16
CA MET A 50 2.38 -24.25 -3.43
C MET A 50 1.38 -24.37 -2.29
N LYS A 51 1.83 -24.43 -1.03
CA LYS A 51 0.91 -24.45 0.13
C LYS A 51 -0.01 -23.23 0.20
N ILE A 52 0.47 -22.07 -0.24
CA ILE A 52 -0.27 -20.80 -0.16
C ILE A 52 -1.26 -20.62 -1.32
N TYR A 53 -0.83 -20.94 -2.55
CA TYR A 53 -1.58 -20.61 -3.77
C TYR A 53 -2.00 -21.81 -4.62
N ARG A 54 -1.50 -23.03 -4.30
CA ARG A 54 -1.82 -24.30 -4.99
C ARG A 54 -2.01 -25.43 -3.96
N SER A 55 -2.74 -25.16 -2.87
CA SER A 55 -2.81 -26.07 -1.72
C SER A 55 -3.38 -27.45 -2.09
N ASP A 56 -4.31 -27.50 -3.03
CA ASP A 56 -4.88 -28.72 -3.60
C ASP A 56 -3.83 -29.59 -4.32
N VAL A 57 -2.95 -28.95 -5.10
CA VAL A 57 -1.85 -29.62 -5.79
C VAL A 57 -0.83 -30.12 -4.77
N TRP A 58 -0.47 -29.28 -3.80
CA TRP A 58 0.42 -29.70 -2.70
C TRP A 58 -0.14 -30.92 -1.97
N ASP A 59 -1.39 -30.86 -1.50
CA ASP A 59 -1.95 -31.94 -0.69
C ASP A 59 -2.12 -33.25 -1.45
N ARG A 60 -2.40 -33.18 -2.76
CA ARG A 60 -2.54 -34.37 -3.61
C ARG A 60 -1.21 -35.06 -3.91
N TYR A 61 -0.15 -34.30 -4.19
CA TYR A 61 1.08 -34.85 -4.75
C TYR A 61 2.28 -34.87 -3.79
N LYS A 62 2.25 -34.20 -2.63
CA LYS A 62 3.39 -34.06 -1.71
C LYS A 62 4.09 -35.35 -1.25
N ASN A 63 3.43 -36.51 -1.37
CA ASN A 63 3.96 -37.81 -0.96
C ASN A 63 4.42 -38.68 -2.15
N ASP A 64 4.34 -38.17 -3.38
CA ASP A 64 4.82 -38.82 -4.60
C ASP A 64 6.01 -38.02 -5.14
N GLU A 65 7.22 -38.56 -5.01
CA GLU A 65 8.47 -37.83 -5.28
C GLU A 65 8.66 -37.44 -6.76
N PHE A 66 8.08 -38.21 -7.68
CA PHE A 66 8.19 -37.93 -9.12
C PHE A 66 7.14 -36.89 -9.52
N GLU A 67 5.88 -37.10 -9.13
CA GLU A 67 4.81 -36.16 -9.44
C GLU A 67 5.03 -34.79 -8.77
N ILE A 68 5.50 -34.76 -7.51
CA ILE A 68 5.74 -33.48 -6.83
C ILE A 68 6.88 -32.69 -7.49
N GLN A 69 7.92 -33.36 -8.01
CA GLN A 69 9.00 -32.68 -8.71
C GLN A 69 8.49 -31.99 -9.98
N ASP A 70 7.62 -32.65 -10.74
CA ASP A 70 6.99 -32.04 -11.92
C ASP A 70 6.10 -30.85 -11.55
N LYS A 71 5.30 -30.96 -10.47
CA LYS A 71 4.49 -29.84 -9.98
C LYS A 71 5.31 -28.69 -9.41
N ARG A 72 6.48 -28.95 -8.83
CA ARG A 72 7.43 -27.91 -8.40
C ARG A 72 7.97 -27.15 -9.60
N ASN A 73 8.46 -27.86 -10.62
CA ASN A 73 8.98 -27.24 -11.85
C ASN A 73 7.92 -26.34 -12.53
N GLU A 74 6.68 -26.83 -12.63
CA GLU A 74 5.54 -26.06 -13.11
C GLU A 74 5.30 -24.80 -12.25
N THR A 75 5.28 -24.96 -10.93
CA THR A 75 5.03 -23.85 -10.00
C THR A 75 6.12 -22.79 -10.07
N ILE A 76 7.40 -23.18 -10.20
CA ILE A 76 8.51 -22.24 -10.31
C ILE A 76 8.35 -21.37 -11.56
N LYS A 77 7.90 -21.95 -12.68
CA LYS A 77 7.58 -21.18 -13.89
C LYS A 77 6.48 -20.15 -13.60
N MET A 78 5.39 -20.58 -12.95
CA MET A 78 4.29 -19.67 -12.55
C MET A 78 4.76 -18.54 -11.61
N MET A 79 5.64 -18.85 -10.65
CA MET A 79 6.21 -17.86 -9.73
C MET A 79 7.03 -16.82 -10.49
N LYS A 80 7.92 -17.25 -11.41
CA LYS A 80 8.73 -16.35 -12.24
C LYS A 80 7.85 -15.44 -13.11
N ASP A 81 6.83 -16.01 -13.74
CA ASP A 81 5.89 -15.24 -14.57
C ASP A 81 5.14 -14.21 -13.72
N ARG A 82 4.57 -14.63 -12.58
CA ARG A 82 3.84 -13.73 -11.67
C ARG A 82 4.73 -12.61 -11.14
N PHE A 83 5.91 -12.94 -10.61
CA PHE A 83 6.80 -11.93 -10.01
C PHE A 83 7.40 -11.00 -11.06
N SER A 84 7.72 -11.49 -12.25
CA SER A 84 8.21 -10.63 -13.34
C SER A 84 7.14 -9.62 -13.80
N SER A 85 5.88 -10.04 -13.86
CA SER A 85 4.75 -9.18 -14.25
C SER A 85 4.33 -8.12 -13.22
N PHE A 86 4.73 -8.28 -11.95
CA PHE A 86 4.35 -7.34 -10.89
C PHE A 86 5.03 -5.99 -11.09
N SER A 87 4.30 -4.88 -11.22
CA SER A 87 4.91 -3.56 -11.41
C SER A 87 5.35 -2.93 -10.10
N LEU A 88 6.63 -2.52 -10.00
CA LEU A 88 7.13 -1.69 -8.89
C LEU A 88 6.87 -0.20 -9.09
N ASP A 89 6.51 0.21 -10.31
CA ASP A 89 6.25 1.62 -10.66
C ASP A 89 4.82 2.05 -10.25
N GLU A 90 3.97 1.09 -9.90
CA GLU A 90 2.61 1.33 -9.42
C GLU A 90 2.61 1.68 -7.91
N GLU A 91 1.88 2.73 -7.55
CA GLU A 91 1.73 3.15 -6.15
C GLU A 91 0.98 2.07 -5.35
N PHE A 92 1.28 1.98 -4.07
CA PHE A 92 0.47 1.29 -3.09
C PHE A 92 -0.56 2.24 -2.47
N THR A 93 -1.73 1.72 -2.13
CA THR A 93 -2.79 2.43 -1.41
C THR A 93 -3.12 1.72 -0.09
N ILE A 94 -3.23 2.48 0.99
CA ILE A 94 -3.82 2.03 2.26
C ILE A 94 -4.92 3.00 2.70
N TYR A 95 -6.01 2.44 3.20
CA TYR A 95 -7.04 3.12 3.97
C TYR A 95 -6.80 2.87 5.45
N THR A 96 -6.57 3.93 6.22
CA THR A 96 -6.22 3.83 7.64
C THR A 96 -6.80 4.97 8.46
N SER A 97 -6.56 4.96 9.77
CA SER A 97 -6.96 6.04 10.67
C SER A 97 -5.74 6.70 11.28
N LEU A 98 -5.75 8.03 11.33
CA LEU A 98 -4.72 8.86 11.94
C LEU A 98 -5.27 9.52 13.21
N LYS A 99 -4.45 9.59 14.24
CA LYS A 99 -4.78 10.25 15.49
C LYS A 99 -4.22 11.66 15.52
N PHE A 100 -5.08 12.64 15.78
CA PHE A 100 -4.69 14.04 15.94
C PHE A 100 -4.68 14.50 17.40
N GLY A 101 -3.85 15.49 17.70
CA GLY A 101 -3.63 16.03 19.03
C GLY A 101 -4.66 17.07 19.49
N SER A 102 -4.32 17.77 20.56
CA SER A 102 -5.06 18.96 21.01
C SER A 102 -4.86 20.11 20.02
N TYR A 103 -5.86 21.01 19.93
CA TYR A 103 -5.77 22.16 19.05
C TYR A 103 -4.69 23.12 19.54
N ASP A 104 -3.78 23.51 18.64
CA ASP A 104 -2.81 24.57 18.86
C ASP A 104 -3.46 25.89 18.41
N PHE A 105 -3.76 26.77 19.36
CA PHE A 105 -4.47 28.03 19.09
C PHE A 105 -3.58 29.06 18.39
N ASP A 106 -2.27 28.99 18.57
CA ASP A 106 -1.32 29.94 17.99
C ASP A 106 -1.06 29.60 16.54
N LYS A 107 -0.90 28.31 16.23
CA LYS A 107 -0.70 27.81 14.86
C LYS A 107 -1.99 27.54 14.10
N GLN A 108 -3.12 27.48 14.80
CA GLN A 108 -4.43 27.11 14.27
C GLN A 108 -4.45 25.72 13.61
N VAL A 109 -3.84 24.74 14.26
CA VAL A 109 -3.72 23.37 13.74
C VAL A 109 -4.14 22.32 14.76
N PHE A 110 -4.46 21.11 14.27
CA PHE A 110 -4.38 19.90 15.06
C PHE A 110 -3.12 19.10 14.68
N PRO A 111 -2.19 18.90 15.63
CA PRO A 111 -0.97 18.12 15.37
C PRO A 111 -1.27 16.68 14.97
N LEU A 112 -0.55 16.13 13.99
CA LEU A 112 -0.65 14.72 13.59
C LEU A 112 0.60 13.93 13.97
N ASN A 113 0.53 13.14 15.04
CA ASN A 113 1.68 12.37 15.56
C ASN A 113 1.67 10.90 15.08
N SER A 114 1.06 10.61 13.93
CA SER A 114 0.75 9.21 13.54
C SER A 114 1.93 8.47 12.90
N PHE A 115 2.87 9.18 12.28
CA PHE A 115 4.07 8.58 11.68
C PHE A 115 5.34 9.28 12.15
N SER A 116 6.36 8.48 12.45
CA SER A 116 7.73 8.89 12.74
C SER A 116 8.68 8.06 11.87
N ALA A 117 9.97 8.41 11.84
CA ALA A 117 10.98 7.64 11.11
C ALA A 117 11.08 6.16 11.55
N ASN A 118 10.60 5.84 12.76
CA ASN A 118 10.59 4.48 13.31
C ASN A 118 9.21 3.79 13.23
N SER A 119 8.17 4.52 12.78
CA SER A 119 6.84 3.94 12.57
C SER A 119 6.83 3.08 11.31
N TYR A 120 6.07 1.99 11.34
CA TYR A 120 5.88 1.13 10.18
C TYR A 120 4.44 0.65 10.08
N LEU A 121 3.98 0.44 8.85
CA LEU A 121 2.81 -0.36 8.56
C LEU A 121 3.21 -1.83 8.51
N VAL A 122 2.31 -2.74 8.89
CA VAL A 122 2.61 -4.16 8.90
C VAL A 122 1.44 -4.98 8.40
N GLU A 123 1.70 -5.78 7.39
CA GLU A 123 0.78 -6.78 6.90
C GLU A 123 1.26 -8.17 7.32
N ARG A 124 0.33 -8.97 7.83
CA ARG A 124 0.63 -10.29 8.38
C ARG A 124 -0.20 -11.35 7.68
N ARG A 125 0.41 -12.51 7.55
CA ARG A 125 -0.26 -13.75 7.19
C ARG A 125 0.15 -14.82 8.21
N TYR A 126 -0.64 -15.88 8.33
CA TYR A 126 -0.29 -17.03 9.16
C TYR A 126 1.06 -17.63 8.74
N ASN A 127 1.66 -18.49 9.59
CA ASN A 127 3.01 -19.01 9.36
C ASN A 127 3.16 -19.61 7.95
N ASN A 128 4.00 -18.99 7.14
CA ASN A 128 4.17 -19.29 5.71
C ASN A 128 5.50 -20.01 5.42
N TRP A 129 6.03 -20.74 6.40
CA TRP A 129 7.24 -21.56 6.28
C TRP A 129 8.44 -20.75 5.77
N SER A 130 8.74 -20.83 4.47
CA SER A 130 9.88 -20.13 3.87
C SER A 130 9.61 -18.63 3.62
N PHE A 131 8.36 -18.18 3.43
CA PHE A 131 8.06 -16.75 3.27
C PHE A 131 7.91 -16.05 4.63
N PRO A 132 8.34 -14.78 4.76
CA PRO A 132 8.12 -13.99 5.95
C PRO A 132 6.65 -13.94 6.38
N LYS A 133 6.37 -14.23 7.66
CA LYS A 133 5.02 -14.10 8.24
C LYS A 133 4.46 -12.67 8.21
N ALA A 134 5.35 -11.68 8.13
CA ALA A 134 4.99 -10.27 8.18
C ALA A 134 5.96 -9.44 7.34
N TYR A 135 5.40 -8.51 6.58
CA TYR A 135 6.13 -7.47 5.88
C TYR A 135 5.88 -6.13 6.58
N LYS A 136 6.95 -5.39 6.84
CA LYS A 136 6.88 -4.04 7.41
C LYS A 136 7.21 -3.01 6.35
N VAL A 137 6.49 -1.90 6.33
CA VAL A 137 6.73 -0.77 5.43
C VAL A 137 7.09 0.45 6.27
N PHE A 138 8.31 0.96 6.08
CA PHE A 138 8.82 2.16 6.72
C PHE A 138 8.77 3.32 5.74
N PHE A 139 8.31 4.49 6.20
CA PHE A 139 8.30 5.69 5.37
C PHE A 139 9.60 6.47 5.55
N ILE A 140 10.26 6.82 4.44
CA ILE A 140 11.51 7.59 4.43
C ILE A 140 11.29 9.11 4.55
N ASN A 141 10.05 9.56 4.33
CA ASN A 141 9.63 10.97 4.38
C ASN A 141 8.34 11.17 5.22
N PRO A 142 8.26 10.65 6.46
CA PRO A 142 7.04 10.69 7.27
C PRO A 142 6.56 12.13 7.56
N GLU A 143 7.47 13.11 7.57
CA GLU A 143 7.19 14.54 7.75
C GLU A 143 6.29 15.14 6.66
N LYS A 144 6.13 14.46 5.52
CA LYS A 144 5.16 14.84 4.50
C LYS A 144 3.72 14.82 5.04
N ILE A 145 3.45 14.01 6.07
CA ILE A 145 2.20 14.09 6.83
C ILE A 145 2.33 15.26 7.79
N GLY A 146 1.88 16.43 7.32
CA GLY A 146 1.82 17.63 8.16
C GLY A 146 0.61 17.63 9.09
N ASP A 147 0.41 18.76 9.78
CA ASP A 147 -0.71 18.96 10.69
C ASP A 147 -2.02 19.31 9.95
N ILE A 148 -3.16 19.11 10.62
CA ILE A 148 -4.47 19.50 10.08
C ILE A 148 -4.68 20.98 10.35
N ASN A 149 -4.60 21.80 9.30
CA ASN A 149 -4.85 23.23 9.37
C ASN A 149 -6.35 23.50 9.47
N MET A 150 -6.78 24.21 10.51
CA MET A 150 -8.20 24.49 10.71
C MET A 150 -8.41 25.76 11.55
N GLU A 151 -9.07 26.77 10.98
CA GLU A 151 -9.45 27.98 11.71
C GLU A 151 -10.27 27.67 12.97
N LYS A 152 -10.14 28.51 13.99
CA LYS A 152 -10.72 28.29 15.33
C LYS A 152 -12.21 27.91 15.32
N ASP A 153 -13.03 28.60 14.54
CA ASP A 153 -14.48 28.32 14.48
C ASP A 153 -14.79 26.99 13.78
N LYS A 154 -14.02 26.66 12.73
CA LYS A 154 -14.10 25.34 12.06
C LYS A 154 -13.64 24.25 13.01
N ALA A 155 -12.55 24.45 13.75
CA ALA A 155 -12.00 23.52 14.74
C ALA A 155 -13.01 23.26 15.87
N LYS A 156 -13.66 24.31 16.39
CA LYS A 156 -14.71 24.19 17.39
C LYS A 156 -15.88 23.33 16.89
N ASN A 157 -16.34 23.57 15.67
CA ASN A 157 -17.43 22.78 15.06
C ASN A 157 -17.02 21.34 14.76
N PHE A 158 -15.77 21.13 14.33
CA PHE A 158 -15.20 19.81 14.08
C PHE A 158 -15.17 18.96 15.36
N LEU A 159 -14.69 19.52 16.47
CA LEU A 159 -14.67 18.82 17.77
C LEU A 159 -16.09 18.60 18.33
N LYS A 160 -17.01 19.56 18.15
CA LYS A 160 -18.40 19.43 18.63
C LYS A 160 -19.09 18.19 18.06
N LYS A 161 -18.87 17.90 16.77
CA LYS A 161 -19.44 16.72 16.09
C LYS A 161 -18.81 15.39 16.53
N ARG A 162 -17.63 15.45 17.14
CA ARG A 162 -16.83 14.29 17.57
C ARG A 162 -16.85 14.06 19.08
N LYS A 163 -17.60 14.88 19.82
CA LYS A 163 -17.71 14.80 21.27
C LYS A 163 -18.89 13.91 21.67
N SER A 164 -18.64 12.91 22.51
CA SER A 164 -19.68 12.07 23.09
C SER A 164 -20.47 12.80 24.19
N SER A 165 -21.60 12.23 24.60
CA SER A 165 -22.38 12.73 25.75
C SER A 165 -21.59 12.78 27.07
N TYR A 166 -20.60 11.88 27.22
CA TYR A 166 -19.67 11.85 28.37
C TYR A 166 -18.49 12.82 28.24
N GLY A 167 -18.43 13.56 27.14
CA GLY A 167 -17.42 14.59 26.91
C GLY A 167 -16.12 14.13 26.27
N ASN A 168 -15.98 12.85 25.95
CA ASN A 168 -14.84 12.31 25.23
C ASN A 168 -14.88 12.77 23.76
N VAL A 169 -13.74 13.24 23.24
CA VAL A 169 -13.63 13.64 21.84
C VAL A 169 -12.95 12.53 21.05
N ASP A 170 -13.59 12.06 19.99
CA ASP A 170 -12.96 11.18 19.02
C ASP A 170 -11.88 11.95 18.24
N ARG A 171 -10.63 11.51 18.40
CA ARG A 171 -9.43 12.13 17.83
C ARG A 171 -8.89 11.36 16.63
N ASN A 172 -9.71 10.49 16.04
CA ASN A 172 -9.33 9.72 14.87
C ASN A 172 -9.93 10.34 13.60
N VAL A 173 -9.14 10.41 12.54
CA VAL A 173 -9.58 10.82 11.21
C VAL A 173 -9.21 9.74 10.22
N ASN A 174 -10.06 9.55 9.21
CA ASN A 174 -9.80 8.56 8.18
C ASN A 174 -8.81 9.14 7.17
N ALA A 175 -7.90 8.30 6.68
CA ALA A 175 -6.88 8.69 5.72
C ALA A 175 -6.76 7.67 4.59
N LYS A 176 -6.56 8.18 3.38
CA LYS A 176 -6.07 7.42 2.24
C LYS A 176 -4.64 7.84 1.98
N ILE A 177 -3.72 6.87 2.07
CA ILE A 177 -2.29 7.09 1.86
C ILE A 177 -1.89 6.35 0.59
N LYS A 178 -1.23 7.07 -0.32
CA LYS A 178 -0.56 6.53 -1.50
C LYS A 178 0.95 6.64 -1.33
N PHE A 179 1.67 5.58 -1.62
CA PHE A 179 3.11 5.53 -1.45
C PHE A 179 3.75 4.60 -2.48
N SER A 180 5.02 4.85 -2.80
CA SER A 180 5.82 3.99 -3.67
C SER A 180 6.79 3.19 -2.81
N VAL A 181 6.93 1.89 -3.03
CA VAL A 181 7.97 1.09 -2.38
C VAL A 181 9.29 1.33 -3.12
N THR A 182 10.33 1.74 -2.41
CA THR A 182 11.59 2.20 -3.02
C THR A 182 12.72 1.20 -2.88
N ASP A 183 12.81 0.49 -1.75
CA ASP A 183 13.91 -0.44 -1.48
C ASP A 183 13.56 -1.45 -0.37
N LEU A 184 14.45 -2.42 -0.16
CA LEU A 184 14.51 -3.26 1.03
C LEU A 184 15.37 -2.59 2.11
N LYS A 185 14.83 -2.47 3.33
CA LYS A 185 15.52 -1.83 4.44
C LYS A 185 16.56 -2.74 5.10
N ASN A 186 16.12 -3.91 5.56
CA ASN A 186 16.93 -4.89 6.27
C ASN A 186 16.46 -6.30 5.91
N GLY A 187 17.15 -6.94 4.96
CA GLY A 187 16.79 -8.29 4.50
C GLY A 187 15.49 -8.30 3.69
N ARG A 188 14.72 -9.39 3.83
CA ARG A 188 13.64 -9.72 2.88
C ARG A 188 12.22 -9.31 3.29
N ASN A 189 12.02 -8.70 4.46
CA ASN A 189 10.68 -8.47 5.01
C ASN A 189 10.44 -7.07 5.59
N GLU A 190 11.41 -6.18 5.42
CA GLU A 190 11.29 -4.76 5.77
C GLU A 190 11.52 -3.96 4.49
N LEU A 191 10.52 -3.19 4.09
CA LEU A 191 10.54 -2.37 2.90
C LEU A 191 10.60 -0.89 3.28
N GLU A 192 11.32 -0.12 2.49
CA GLU A 192 11.27 1.33 2.51
C GLU A 192 10.27 1.83 1.48
N ALA A 193 9.55 2.88 1.85
CA ALA A 193 8.55 3.50 1.01
C ALA A 193 8.60 5.02 1.11
N LYS A 194 8.22 5.66 0.01
CA LYS A 194 8.05 7.11 -0.08
C LYS A 194 6.58 7.45 -0.14
N LEU A 195 6.13 8.32 0.76
CA LEU A 195 4.78 8.88 0.74
C LEU A 195 4.63 9.78 -0.50
N GLU A 196 3.63 9.48 -1.32
CA GLU A 196 3.31 10.25 -2.53
C GLU A 196 2.13 11.17 -2.28
N HIS A 197 1.05 10.66 -1.69
CA HIS A 197 -0.15 11.45 -1.38
C HIS A 197 -0.82 11.01 -0.10
N VAL A 198 -1.29 11.97 0.69
CA VAL A 198 -2.11 11.70 1.88
C VAL A 198 -3.36 12.54 1.82
N THR A 199 -4.53 11.89 1.79
CA THR A 199 -5.82 12.58 1.88
C THR A 199 -6.48 12.23 3.20
N ILE A 200 -6.85 13.25 3.97
CA ILE A 200 -7.53 13.11 5.26
C ILE A 200 -9.00 13.45 5.08
N TYR A 201 -9.87 12.67 5.73
CA TYR A 201 -11.31 12.76 5.64
C TYR A 201 -11.96 12.95 7.00
N SER A 202 -13.07 13.67 7.02
CA SER A 202 -13.84 13.96 8.23
C SER A 202 -14.91 12.90 8.54
N ASP A 203 -15.20 12.01 7.61
CA ASP A 203 -16.27 11.02 7.66
C ASP A 203 -15.76 9.61 7.30
N ASP A 204 -16.54 8.60 7.68
CA ASP A 204 -16.22 7.18 7.48
C ASP A 204 -16.37 6.72 6.03
N GLN A 205 -17.19 7.42 5.26
CA GLN A 205 -17.36 7.15 3.83
C GLN A 205 -16.24 7.77 2.99
N MET A 206 -15.27 8.46 3.62
CA MET A 206 -14.16 9.13 2.95
C MET A 206 -14.62 10.06 1.80
N SER A 207 -15.75 10.76 2.02
CA SER A 207 -16.35 11.64 1.02
C SER A 207 -16.02 13.12 1.28
N LYS A 208 -15.69 13.48 2.52
CA LYS A 208 -15.47 14.87 2.96
C LYS A 208 -14.02 15.10 3.33
N VAL A 209 -13.24 15.52 2.34
CA VAL A 209 -11.82 15.87 2.47
C VAL A 209 -11.64 17.02 3.45
N ILE A 210 -10.75 16.83 4.43
CA ILE A 210 -10.23 17.86 5.32
C ILE A 210 -9.02 18.52 4.67
N GLN A 211 -8.04 17.72 4.28
CA GLN A 211 -6.74 18.20 3.79
C GLN A 211 -6.07 17.15 2.91
N LYS A 212 -5.20 17.62 2.01
CA LYS A 212 -4.31 16.81 1.17
C LYS A 212 -2.86 17.24 1.37
N PHE A 213 -1.95 16.28 1.32
CA PHE A 213 -0.50 16.45 1.35
C PHE A 213 0.15 15.70 0.19
#